data_AF-A0A0M0ED00-F1
#
_entry.id   AF-A0A0M0ED00-F1
#
_cell.length_a   1.000
_cell.length_b   1.000
_cell.length_c   1.000
_cell.angle_alpha   90.00
_cell.angle_beta   90.00
_cell.angle_gamma   90.00
#
_symmetry.space_group_name_H-M   'P 1'
#
loop_
_entity.id
_entity.type
_entity.pdbx_description
1 polymer ?
#
loop_
_entity_poly.entity_id
_entity_poly.type
_entity_poly.pdbx_seq_one_letter_code
_entity_poly.pdbx_strand_id
1 'polypeptide(L)' 'METDNPDHDREAEKNEATRRALAEADAGLFISGEAVKAWAASLGTDHPLPLPEPGQ' A
#
# COMPACT_ATOMS: atom_id res chain seq x y z
N MET A 1 0.96 36.76 13.56
CA MET A 1 0.26 36.03 12.49
C MET A 1 1.28 35.08 11.89
N GLU A 2 1.37 33.88 12.45
CA GLU A 2 2.37 32.88 12.07
C GLU A 2 1.62 31.60 11.74
N THR A 3 0.89 31.57 10.63
CA THR A 3 0.26 30.34 10.13
C THR A 3 -0.13 30.54 8.67
N ASP A 4 0.86 30.55 7.80
CA ASP A 4 0.72 29.99 6.46
C ASP A 4 2.09 29.44 6.05
N ASN A 5 2.59 28.51 6.87
CA ASN A 5 3.79 27.76 6.51
C ASN A 5 3.32 26.45 5.85
N PRO A 6 3.48 26.30 4.52
CA PRO A 6 2.96 25.14 3.78
C PRO A 6 3.57 23.81 4.22
N ASP A 7 4.64 23.82 5.03
CA ASP A 7 5.19 22.61 5.61
C ASP A 7 4.30 22.00 6.71
N HIS A 8 3.45 22.79 7.37
CA HIS A 8 2.59 22.28 8.46
C HIS A 8 1.56 21.26 7.92
N ASP A 9 0.97 21.55 6.77
CA ASP A 9 0.01 20.65 6.12
C ASP A 9 0.71 19.38 5.60
N ARG A 10 1.91 19.51 5.01
CA ARG A 10 2.70 18.37 4.56
C ARG A 10 3.09 17.43 5.71
N GLU A 11 3.48 17.98 6.87
CA GLU A 11 3.81 17.17 8.04
C GLU A 11 2.57 16.49 8.64
N ALA A 12 1.41 17.15 8.61
CA ALA A 12 0.14 16.54 9.02
C ALA A 12 -0.26 15.37 8.10
N GLU A 13 -0.16 15.54 6.78
CA GLU A 13 -0.42 14.51 5.77
C GLU A 13 0.52 13.31 5.92
N LYS A 14 1.82 13.54 6.13
CA LYS A 14 2.80 12.47 6.41
C LYS A 14 2.44 11.69 7.66
N ASN A 15 2.03 12.38 8.72
CA ASN A 15 1.63 11.74 9.98
C ASN A 15 0.35 10.92 9.84
N GLU A 16 -0.60 11.37 9.03
CA GLU A 16 -1.81 10.61 8.72
C GLU A 16 -1.49 9.38 7.87
N ALA A 17 -0.72 9.54 6.79
CA ALA A 17 -0.29 8.45 5.93
C ALA A 17 0.45 7.35 6.71
N THR A 18 1.32 7.74 7.65
CA THR A 18 2.05 6.81 8.52
C THR A 18 1.10 6.04 9.43
N ARG A 19 0.14 6.73 10.08
CA ARG A 19 -0.84 6.07 10.95
C ARG A 19 -1.74 5.10 10.18
N ARG A 20 -2.13 5.45 8.96
CA ARG A 20 -2.91 4.57 8.09
C ARG A 20 -2.13 3.31 7.71
N ALA A 21 -0.88 3.46 7.28
CA ALA A 21 -0.01 2.33 6.95
C ALA A 21 0.23 1.39 8.14
N LEU A 22 0.36 1.93 9.36
CA LEU A 22 0.46 1.13 10.58
C LEU A 22 -0.85 0.37 10.87
N ALA A 23 -2.01 1.01 10.71
CA ALA A 23 -3.30 0.34 10.90
C ALA A 23 -3.54 -0.77 9.87
N GLU A 24 -3.13 -0.57 8.61
CA GLU A 24 -3.18 -1.61 7.57
C GLU A 24 -2.27 -2.81 7.92
N ALA A 25 -1.08 -2.54 8.45
CA ALA A 25 -0.15 -3.58 8.91
C ALA A 25 -0.69 -4.35 10.13
N ASP A 26 -1.25 -3.65 11.12
CA ASP A 26 -1.88 -4.26 12.30
C ASP A 26 -3.12 -5.09 11.92
N ALA A 27 -3.86 -4.68 10.89
CA ALA A 27 -4.98 -5.43 10.34
C ALA A 27 -4.56 -6.67 9.53
N GLY A 28 -3.25 -6.90 9.34
CA GLY A 28 -2.75 -8.04 8.58
C GLY A 28 -3.00 -7.94 7.07
N LEU A 29 -3.21 -6.72 6.55
CA LEU A 29 -3.43 -6.47 5.11
C LEU A 29 -2.13 -6.59 4.32
N PHE A 30 -1.59 -7.81 4.29
CA PHE A 30 -0.41 -8.15 3.50
C PHE A 30 -0.82 -8.94 2.26
N ILE A 31 -0.10 -8.67 1.16
CA ILE A 31 -0.20 -9.49 -0.04
C ILE A 31 0.75 -10.68 0.13
N SER A 32 0.24 -11.89 -0.08
CA SER A 32 1.06 -13.11 -0.04
C SER A 32 2.19 -13.05 -1.07
N GLY A 33 3.42 -13.32 -0.63
CA GLY A 33 4.58 -13.42 -1.52
C GLY A 33 4.45 -14.57 -2.53
N GLU A 34 3.69 -15.62 -2.22
CA GLU A 34 3.36 -16.67 -3.17
C GLU A 34 2.41 -16.18 -4.25
N ALA A 35 1.36 -15.43 -3.88
CA ALA A 35 0.42 -14.84 -4.82
C ALA A 35 1.13 -13.87 -5.79
N VAL A 36 2.08 -13.06 -5.29
CA VAL A 36 2.92 -12.19 -6.15
C VAL A 36 3.77 -13.00 -7.12
N LYS A 37 4.38 -14.10 -6.68
CA LYS A 37 5.19 -14.98 -7.56
C LYS A 37 4.34 -15.64 -8.63
N ALA A 38 3.16 -16.17 -8.27
CA ALA A 38 2.23 -16.79 -9.22
C ALA A 38 1.75 -15.77 -10.25
N TRP A 39 1.35 -14.57 -9.80
CA TRP A 39 0.97 -13.47 -10.68
C TRP A 39 2.10 -13.12 -11.65
N ALA A 40 3.32 -12.87 -11.14
CA ALA A 40 4.46 -12.53 -11.97
C ALA A 40 4.78 -13.61 -13.02
N ALA A 41 4.66 -14.89 -12.65
CA ALA A 41 4.90 -16.01 -13.56
C ALA A 41 3.84 -16.14 -14.66
N SER A 42 2.63 -15.62 -14.44
CA SER A 42 1.54 -15.63 -15.44
C SER A 42 1.65 -14.52 -16.49
N LEU A 43 2.47 -13.48 -16.22
CA LEU A 43 2.65 -12.37 -17.12
C LEU A 43 3.31 -12.84 -18.44
N GLY A 44 2.72 -12.46 -19.57
CA GLY A 44 3.20 -12.87 -20.90
C GLY A 44 2.73 -14.26 -21.35
N THR A 45 1.82 -14.90 -20.61
CA THR A 45 1.08 -16.08 -21.04
C THR A 45 -0.29 -15.72 -21.62
N ASP A 46 -0.99 -16.68 -22.23
CA ASP A 46 -2.36 -16.49 -22.74
C ASP A 46 -3.40 -16.25 -21.63
N HIS A 47 -3.03 -16.52 -20.36
CA HIS A 47 -3.91 -16.40 -19.20
C HIS A 47 -3.19 -15.69 -18.04
N PRO A 48 -2.99 -14.36 -18.13
CA PRO A 48 -2.44 -13.60 -17.02
C PRO A 48 -3.39 -13.62 -15.82
N LEU A 49 -2.84 -13.81 -14.63
CA LEU A 49 -3.57 -13.71 -13.37
C LEU A 49 -3.85 -12.23 -13.03
N PRO A 50 -4.93 -11.95 -12.28
CA PRO A 50 -5.16 -10.61 -11.73
C PRO A 50 -4.08 -10.25 -10.72
N LEU A 51 -3.94 -8.94 -10.46
CA LEU A 51 -3.06 -8.45 -9.41
C LEU A 51 -3.50 -9.04 -8.07
N PRO A 52 -2.58 -9.56 -7.24
CA PRO A 52 -2.94 -10.11 -5.94
C PRO A 52 -3.33 -9.02 -4.96
N GLU A 53 -4.33 -9.31 -4.14
CA GLU A 53 -4.93 -8.41 -3.17
C GLU A 53 -4.50 -8.77 -1.73
N PRO A 54 -4.52 -7.82 -0.79
CA PRO A 54 -4.25 -8.11 0.61
C PRO A 54 -5.22 -9.14 1.20
N GLY A 55 -4.72 -10.07 2.02
CA GLY A 55 -5.55 -11.04 2.77
C GLY A 55 -6.01 -12.28 1.99
N GLN A 56 -5.39 -12.59 0.85
CA GLN A 56 -5.59 -13.82 0.08
C GLN A 56 -4.89 -15.05 0.66
#